data_AF-A0A560WMF9-F1
#
_entry.id   AF-A0A560WMF9-F1
#
_cell.length_a   1.000
_cell.length_b   1.000
_cell.length_c   1.000
_cell.angle_alpha   90.00
_cell.angle_beta   90.00
_cell.angle_gamma   90.00
#
_symmetry.space_group_name_H-M   'P 1'
#
loop_
_entity.id
_entity.type
_entity.pdbx_description
1 polymer ?
#
loop_
_entity_poly.entity_id
_entity_poly.type
_entity_poly.pdbx_seq_one_letter_code
_entity_poly.pdbx_strand_id
1 'polypeptide(L)'
;MGQVAELAGVTVRTLHHYDAVGLVRPSARTPAGYRAYAAGDVERLRQVLAYRRLGFGLREIAELLGDPHTDAVAHLRRLRGLLLERRDRADAMVAAIDRELTARARGVTVSPEEQLEMVGPRLYDAIGGAYTATRRTEPRIAARICDALGDARTVLNVGAGTGSYEPTHLDVTAVEPSAVMRGQRPAGAAPCVAAAAERLPFGDGAFDAAMAVSTVHHWGDPIAGLREMRRVARRVVVLTFDTDQPGWQGRFWLTRDYLPEFADVLSGFPSLAGMADALGARVEPVPVPWDCADGLFEAYWRRPTAYLEERVRRAMSVWTRVGEEAEQRAVRGLRDDLDSGRWAERNGELATLDTADLGLRLLIT
;
A
#
# COMPACT_ATOMS: atom_id res chain seq x y z
N MET A 1 36.50 -13.99 15.13
CA MET A 1 35.34 -14.83 14.78
C MET A 1 34.32 -14.92 15.91
N GLY A 2 34.65 -15.54 17.05
CA GLY A 2 33.73 -15.69 18.19
C GLY A 2 33.22 -14.35 18.76
N GLN A 3 34.10 -13.36 18.90
CA GLN A 3 33.76 -12.07 19.52
C GLN A 3 32.67 -11.26 18.77
N VAL A 4 32.65 -11.28 17.43
CA VAL A 4 31.62 -10.57 16.64
C VAL A 4 30.30 -11.33 16.68
N ALA A 5 30.34 -12.66 16.61
CA ALA A 5 29.17 -13.52 16.76
C ALA A 5 28.51 -13.33 18.14
N GLU A 6 29.33 -13.33 19.19
CA GLU A 6 28.92 -13.10 20.58
C GLU A 6 28.31 -11.71 20.78
N LEU A 7 28.99 -10.66 20.31
CA LEU A 7 28.52 -9.27 20.45
C LEU A 7 27.24 -9.01 19.66
N ALA A 8 27.06 -9.70 18.53
CA ALA A 8 25.85 -9.63 17.70
C ALA A 8 24.74 -10.59 18.17
N GLY A 9 25.01 -11.47 19.15
CA GLY A 9 24.06 -12.46 19.64
C GLY A 9 23.65 -13.50 18.58
N VAL A 10 24.55 -13.85 17.66
CA VAL A 10 24.31 -14.85 16.60
C VAL A 10 25.34 -15.96 16.63
N THR A 11 25.01 -17.11 16.04
CA THR A 11 25.98 -18.21 15.94
C THR A 11 27.03 -17.91 14.88
N VAL A 12 28.23 -18.48 15.04
CA VAL A 12 29.28 -18.43 13.99
C VAL A 12 28.77 -19.01 12.65
N ARG A 13 27.90 -20.03 12.72
CA ARG A 13 27.24 -20.62 11.53
C ARG A 13 26.35 -19.58 10.81
N THR A 14 25.65 -18.73 11.55
CA THR A 14 24.84 -17.64 10.98
C THR A 14 25.71 -16.63 10.23
N LEU A 15 26.87 -16.24 10.79
CA LEU A 15 27.81 -15.36 10.10
C LEU A 15 28.39 -16.00 8.83
N HIS A 16 28.68 -17.31 8.85
CA HIS A 16 29.10 -18.04 7.66
C HIS A 16 28.00 -18.07 6.59
N HIS A 17 26.76 -18.29 7.01
CA HIS A 17 25.63 -18.27 6.10
C HIS A 17 25.46 -16.89 5.44
N TYR A 18 25.52 -15.81 6.23
CA TYR A 18 25.43 -14.44 5.70
C TYR A 18 26.56 -14.10 4.74
N ASP A 19 27.78 -14.59 4.99
CA ASP A 19 28.88 -14.44 4.05
C ASP A 19 28.65 -15.23 2.75
N ALA A 20 28.21 -16.48 2.87
CA ALA A 20 27.97 -17.36 1.72
C ALA A 20 26.90 -16.80 0.77
N VAL A 21 25.85 -16.18 1.32
CA VAL A 21 24.81 -15.49 0.52
C VAL A 21 25.19 -14.04 0.15
N GLY A 22 26.40 -13.59 0.53
CA GLY A 22 26.92 -12.27 0.21
C GLY A 22 26.29 -11.10 0.97
N LEU A 23 25.52 -11.38 2.02
CA LEU A 23 24.78 -10.38 2.77
C LEU A 23 25.69 -9.62 3.76
N VAL A 24 26.59 -10.33 4.45
CA VAL A 24 27.61 -9.75 5.34
C VAL A 24 28.93 -10.46 5.09
N ARG A 25 29.85 -9.78 4.40
CA ARG A 25 31.18 -10.33 4.07
C ARG A 25 32.24 -9.72 5.00
N PRO A 26 33.19 -10.51 5.51
CA PRO A 26 34.30 -9.95 6.26
C PRO A 26 35.24 -9.19 5.31
N SER A 27 35.69 -8.02 5.73
CA SER A 27 36.65 -7.21 5.00
C SER A 27 38.04 -7.85 4.91
N ALA A 28 38.41 -8.74 5.84
CA ALA A 28 39.72 -9.38 5.85
C ALA A 28 39.71 -10.78 6.48
N ARG A 29 40.87 -11.44 6.40
CA ARG A 29 41.21 -12.61 7.21
C ARG A 29 42.47 -12.34 8.01
N THR A 30 42.55 -12.88 9.23
CA THR A 30 43.75 -12.81 10.06
C THR A 30 44.86 -13.71 9.47
N PRO A 31 46.12 -13.54 9.88
CA PRO A 31 47.23 -14.41 9.45
C PRO A 31 46.98 -15.90 9.74
N ALA A 32 46.20 -16.22 10.77
CA ALA A 32 45.79 -17.57 11.12
C ALA A 32 44.55 -18.08 10.34
N GLY A 33 44.06 -17.33 9.34
CA GLY A 33 42.97 -17.73 8.45
C GLY A 33 41.54 -17.42 8.93
N TYR A 34 41.38 -16.85 10.13
CA TYR A 34 40.06 -16.49 10.68
C TYR A 34 39.49 -15.25 10.01
N ARG A 35 38.15 -15.15 9.86
CA ARG A 35 37.55 -13.92 9.32
C ARG A 35 37.67 -12.76 10.31
N ALA A 36 37.99 -11.59 9.77
CA ALA A 36 38.11 -10.32 10.47
C ALA A 36 37.09 -9.33 9.89
N TYR A 37 36.23 -8.81 10.75
CA TYR A 37 35.15 -7.88 10.40
C TYR A 37 35.58 -6.47 10.79
N ALA A 38 35.59 -5.54 9.82
CA ALA A 38 35.84 -4.13 10.04
C ALA A 38 34.56 -3.42 10.54
N ALA A 39 34.68 -2.16 10.95
CA ALA A 39 33.55 -1.37 11.46
C ALA A 39 32.37 -1.32 10.47
N GLY A 40 32.64 -1.20 9.17
CA GLY A 40 31.61 -1.23 8.12
C GLY A 40 30.87 -2.57 8.02
N ASP A 41 31.57 -3.69 8.21
CA ASP A 41 30.95 -5.02 8.19
C ASP A 41 30.05 -5.23 9.42
N VAL A 42 30.47 -4.69 10.57
CA VAL A 42 29.69 -4.73 11.81
C VAL A 42 28.45 -3.85 11.69
N GLU A 43 28.55 -2.68 11.08
CA GLU A 43 27.40 -1.81 10.81
C GLU A 43 26.40 -2.49 9.86
N ARG A 44 26.89 -3.13 8.78
CA ARG A 44 26.04 -3.91 7.89
C ARG A 44 25.40 -5.09 8.60
N LEU A 45 26.13 -5.80 9.46
CA LEU A 45 25.59 -6.86 10.31
C LEU A 45 24.48 -6.34 11.23
N ARG A 46 24.68 -5.19 11.89
CA ARG A 46 23.69 -4.55 12.75
C ARG A 46 22.39 -4.25 11.99
N GLN A 47 22.49 -3.71 10.78
CA GLN A 47 21.34 -3.43 9.93
C GLN A 47 20.59 -4.72 9.55
N VAL A 48 21.32 -5.75 9.10
CA VAL A 48 20.74 -7.06 8.76
C VAL A 48 19.98 -7.65 9.95
N LEU A 49 20.55 -7.58 11.15
CA LEU A 49 19.92 -8.11 12.36
C LEU A 49 18.69 -7.30 12.77
N ALA A 50 18.71 -5.97 12.61
CA ALA A 50 17.57 -5.12 12.89
C ALA A 50 16.38 -5.49 11.99
N TYR A 51 16.59 -5.65 10.68
CA TYR A 51 15.54 -6.09 9.77
C TYR A 51 15.09 -7.53 10.03
N ARG A 52 16.01 -8.46 10.35
CA ARG A 52 15.64 -9.83 10.73
C ARG A 52 14.73 -9.88 11.96
N ARG A 53 14.96 -9.04 12.98
CA ARG A 53 14.08 -8.95 14.17
C ARG A 53 12.70 -8.40 13.84
N LEU A 54 12.60 -7.62 12.77
CA LEU A 54 11.34 -7.12 12.23
C LEU A 54 10.62 -8.12 11.30
N GLY A 55 11.24 -9.28 11.02
CA GLY A 55 10.61 -10.38 10.28
C GLY A 55 11.05 -10.53 8.82
N PHE A 56 11.88 -9.63 8.31
CA PHE A 56 12.26 -9.61 6.88
C PHE A 56 13.07 -10.83 6.47
N GLY A 57 12.88 -11.30 5.23
CA GLY A 57 13.67 -12.36 4.60
C GLY A 57 15.06 -11.89 4.20
N LEU A 58 16.04 -12.80 4.11
CA LEU A 58 17.43 -12.43 3.78
C LEU A 58 17.59 -11.80 2.38
N ARG A 59 16.74 -12.20 1.43
CA ARG A 59 16.73 -11.62 0.07
C ARG A 59 16.23 -10.18 0.08
N GLU A 60 15.12 -9.92 0.76
CA GLU A 60 14.57 -8.56 0.90
C GLU A 60 15.56 -7.62 1.59
N ILE A 61 16.27 -8.13 2.62
CA ILE A 61 17.30 -7.36 3.32
C ILE A 61 18.47 -7.03 2.37
N ALA A 62 18.86 -7.96 1.49
CA ALA A 62 19.91 -7.72 0.51
C ALA A 62 19.52 -6.62 -0.49
N GLU A 63 18.28 -6.63 -0.96
CA GLU A 63 17.73 -5.61 -1.87
C GLU A 63 17.66 -4.24 -1.18
N LEU A 64 17.12 -4.19 0.05
CA LEU A 64 17.02 -2.94 0.83
C LEU A 64 18.39 -2.32 1.14
N LEU A 65 19.38 -3.13 1.49
CA LEU A 65 20.73 -2.68 1.83
C LEU A 65 21.67 -2.58 0.62
N GLY A 66 21.19 -2.92 -0.57
CA GLY A 66 21.96 -2.94 -1.82
C GLY A 66 21.85 -1.64 -2.62
N ASP A 67 20.92 -0.75 -2.25
CA ASP A 67 20.69 0.52 -2.93
C ASP A 67 21.83 1.53 -2.64
N PRO A 68 22.62 1.92 -3.66
CA PRO A 68 23.73 2.86 -3.49
C PRO A 68 23.28 4.30 -3.21
N HIS A 69 21.99 4.62 -3.33
CA HIS A 69 21.43 5.95 -3.06
C HIS A 69 20.85 6.09 -1.64
N THR A 70 20.73 5.00 -0.89
CA THR A 70 20.21 5.05 0.48
C THR A 70 21.35 5.24 1.49
N ASP A 71 21.35 6.36 2.21
CA ASP A 71 22.35 6.64 3.25
C ASP A 71 22.03 5.94 4.59
N ALA A 72 23.00 5.95 5.52
CA ALA A 72 22.85 5.33 6.83
C ALA A 72 21.71 5.95 7.67
N VAL A 73 21.42 7.23 7.50
CA VAL A 73 20.36 7.94 8.22
C VAL A 73 18.98 7.52 7.68
N ALA A 74 18.83 7.34 6.38
CA ALA A 74 17.62 6.83 5.74
C ALA A 74 17.28 5.41 6.23
N HIS A 75 18.27 4.53 6.37
CA HIS A 75 18.06 3.21 6.99
C HIS A 75 17.58 3.29 8.44
N LEU A 76 18.19 4.16 9.26
CA LEU A 76 17.79 4.37 10.65
C LEU A 76 16.38 4.95 10.76
N ARG A 77 16.02 5.91 9.90
CA ARG A 77 14.65 6.46 9.83
C ARG A 77 13.64 5.38 9.45
N ARG A 78 13.97 4.53 8.48
CA ARG A 78 13.13 3.38 8.08
C ARG A 78 12.93 2.40 9.23
N LEU A 79 14.01 1.99 9.89
CA LEU A 79 13.95 1.08 11.05
C LEU A 79 13.13 1.69 12.20
N ARG A 80 13.32 2.97 12.51
CA ARG A 80 12.53 3.68 13.52
C ARG A 80 11.04 3.71 13.14
N GLY A 81 10.72 3.95 11.87
CA GLY A 81 9.35 3.89 11.36
C GLY A 81 8.70 2.53 11.60
N LEU A 82 9.37 1.45 11.19
CA LEU A 82 8.89 0.07 11.37
C LEU A 82 8.72 -0.31 12.85
N LEU A 83 9.60 0.18 13.73
CA LEU A 83 9.50 -0.08 15.18
C LEU A 83 8.36 0.69 15.85
N LEU A 84 8.18 1.97 15.50
CA LEU A 84 7.04 2.76 15.98
C LEU A 84 5.73 2.12 15.56
N GLU A 85 5.66 1.61 14.34
CA GLU A 85 4.48 0.94 13.83
C GLU A 85 4.22 -0.39 14.54
N ARG A 86 5.26 -1.21 14.78
CA ARG A 86 5.12 -2.43 15.60
C ARG A 86 4.62 -2.12 17.01
N ARG A 87 5.05 -0.99 17.59
CA ARG A 87 4.53 -0.49 18.87
C ARG A 87 3.06 -0.09 18.73
N ASP A 88 2.71 0.73 17.76
CA ASP A 88 1.33 1.21 17.57
C ASP A 88 0.36 0.03 17.32
N ARG A 89 0.79 -1.00 16.56
CA ARG A 89 0.06 -2.26 16.40
C ARG A 89 -0.09 -3.03 17.71
N ALA A 90 0.94 -3.04 18.56
CA ALA A 90 0.88 -3.69 19.86
C ALA A 90 -0.09 -2.95 20.79
N ASP A 91 0.01 -1.63 20.85
CA ASP A 91 -0.86 -0.76 21.66
C ASP A 91 -2.34 -0.89 21.24
N ALA A 92 -2.63 -0.95 19.94
CA ALA A 92 -3.97 -1.17 19.43
C ALA A 92 -4.55 -2.54 19.84
N MET A 93 -3.72 -3.58 19.83
CA MET A 93 -4.13 -4.92 20.27
C MET A 93 -4.31 -5.01 21.78
N VAL A 94 -3.49 -4.31 22.55
CA VAL A 94 -3.70 -4.15 24.00
C VAL A 94 -5.05 -3.48 24.25
N ALA A 95 -5.34 -2.36 23.59
CA ALA A 95 -6.61 -1.66 23.73
C ALA A 95 -7.83 -2.50 23.32
N ALA A 96 -7.69 -3.35 22.30
CA ALA A 96 -8.73 -4.29 21.90
C ALA A 96 -8.98 -5.36 22.97
N ILE A 97 -7.91 -5.93 23.53
CA ILE A 97 -7.99 -6.88 24.64
C ILE A 97 -8.66 -6.22 25.85
N ASP A 98 -8.32 -4.98 26.17
CA ASP A 98 -8.90 -4.25 27.31
C ASP A 98 -10.42 -4.03 27.14
N ARG A 99 -10.88 -3.75 25.91
CA ARG A 99 -12.31 -3.64 25.60
C ARG A 99 -13.04 -4.97 25.78
N GLU A 100 -12.45 -6.06 25.27
CA GLU A 100 -12.99 -7.41 25.42
C GLU A 100 -13.07 -7.83 26.90
N LEU A 101 -12.01 -7.59 27.67
CA LEU A 101 -11.99 -7.84 29.11
C LEU A 101 -13.12 -7.09 29.83
N THR A 102 -13.36 -5.84 29.46
CA THR A 102 -14.45 -5.01 30.00
C THR A 102 -15.83 -5.54 29.61
N ALA A 103 -16.02 -5.94 28.36
CA ALA A 103 -17.29 -6.49 27.86
C ALA A 103 -17.65 -7.81 28.57
N ARG A 104 -16.68 -8.72 28.70
CA ARG A 104 -16.84 -9.99 29.43
C ARG A 104 -17.12 -9.77 30.92
N ALA A 105 -16.46 -8.82 31.55
CA ALA A 105 -16.72 -8.47 32.95
C ALA A 105 -18.16 -7.96 33.18
N ARG A 106 -18.82 -7.44 32.15
CA ARG A 106 -20.21 -6.97 32.17
C ARG A 106 -21.23 -8.02 31.70
N GLY A 107 -20.78 -9.24 31.40
CA GLY A 107 -21.65 -10.32 30.93
C GLY A 107 -22.12 -10.16 29.48
N VAL A 108 -21.48 -9.30 28.69
CA VAL A 108 -21.78 -9.12 27.26
C VAL A 108 -20.94 -10.10 26.45
N THR A 109 -21.59 -10.96 25.67
CA THR A 109 -20.94 -11.81 24.65
C THR A 109 -20.66 -10.98 23.40
N VAL A 110 -19.38 -10.78 23.10
CA VAL A 110 -18.92 -10.19 21.83
C VAL A 110 -18.95 -11.26 20.75
N SER A 111 -19.47 -10.95 19.56
CA SER A 111 -19.60 -11.93 18.48
C SER A 111 -18.23 -12.35 17.91
N PRO A 112 -18.10 -13.55 17.32
CA PRO A 112 -16.86 -13.98 16.65
C PRO A 112 -16.36 -13.00 15.57
N GLU A 113 -17.28 -12.35 14.87
CA GLU A 113 -16.99 -11.36 13.83
C GLU A 113 -16.37 -10.08 14.43
N GLU A 114 -16.96 -9.55 15.51
CA GLU A 114 -16.43 -8.40 16.25
C GLU A 114 -15.08 -8.73 16.92
N GLN A 115 -14.89 -9.98 17.38
CA GLN A 115 -13.62 -10.47 17.91
C GLN A 115 -12.50 -10.49 16.85
N LEU A 116 -12.84 -10.82 15.59
CA LEU A 116 -11.91 -10.82 14.46
C LEU A 116 -11.60 -9.41 13.96
N GLU A 117 -12.59 -8.51 13.93
CA GLU A 117 -12.40 -7.09 13.58
C GLU A 117 -11.52 -6.36 14.61
N MET A 118 -11.65 -6.66 15.90
CA MET A 118 -10.85 -6.04 16.97
C MET A 118 -9.34 -6.32 16.89
N VAL A 119 -8.92 -7.40 16.21
CA VAL A 119 -7.50 -7.74 15.95
C VAL A 119 -7.02 -7.16 14.62
N GLY A 120 -7.92 -6.64 13.79
CA GLY A 120 -7.66 -6.09 12.46
C GLY A 120 -7.60 -4.56 12.44
N PRO A 121 -6.38 -3.98 12.53
CA PRO A 121 -6.00 -2.97 11.54
C PRO A 121 -4.50 -3.08 11.22
N ARG A 122 -4.08 -4.15 10.54
CA ARG A 122 -2.65 -4.53 10.40
C ARG A 122 -2.16 -4.84 8.99
N LEU A 123 -2.99 -4.63 7.97
CA LEU A 123 -2.68 -5.07 6.62
C LEU A 123 -1.97 -4.01 5.77
N TYR A 124 -2.30 -2.72 5.94
CA TYR A 124 -1.87 -1.68 5.01
C TYR A 124 -0.36 -1.40 5.07
N ASP A 125 0.21 -1.36 6.26
CA ASP A 125 1.62 -0.99 6.45
C ASP A 125 2.63 -2.08 6.07
N ALA A 126 2.24 -3.36 6.12
CA ALA A 126 3.08 -4.48 5.66
C ALA A 126 3.22 -4.50 4.13
N ILE A 127 2.19 -4.04 3.40
CA ILE A 127 2.15 -4.03 1.93
C ILE A 127 2.79 -2.76 1.38
N GLY A 128 2.70 -1.63 2.10
CA GLY A 128 3.20 -0.33 1.66
C GLY A 128 4.67 -0.32 1.22
N GLY A 129 5.49 -1.28 1.66
CA GLY A 129 6.88 -1.46 1.20
C GLY A 129 7.05 -1.84 -0.28
N ALA A 130 6.05 -2.49 -0.88
CA ALA A 130 6.10 -2.97 -2.26
C ALA A 130 5.39 -2.03 -3.26
N TYR A 131 4.66 -1.01 -2.76
CA TYR A 131 3.88 -0.09 -3.62
C TYR A 131 4.79 0.63 -4.64
N THR A 132 5.99 1.08 -4.24
CA THR A 132 6.93 1.75 -5.16
C THR A 132 7.48 0.86 -6.27
N ALA A 133 7.29 -0.47 -6.20
CA ALA A 133 7.78 -1.37 -7.23
C ALA A 133 7.02 -1.22 -8.56
N THR A 134 5.71 -0.98 -8.50
CA THR A 134 4.85 -0.88 -9.70
C THR A 134 3.86 0.27 -9.69
N ARG A 135 3.56 0.91 -8.55
CA ARG A 135 2.70 2.10 -8.50
C ARG A 135 3.49 3.31 -8.98
N ARG A 136 2.92 4.04 -9.94
CA ARG A 136 3.47 5.25 -10.56
C ARG A 136 2.32 6.14 -10.99
N THR A 137 2.60 7.39 -11.33
CA THR A 137 1.60 8.27 -11.94
C THR A 137 1.21 7.73 -13.31
N GLU A 138 -0.08 7.51 -13.56
CA GLU A 138 -0.60 7.37 -14.93
C GLU A 138 -0.92 8.77 -15.49
N PRO A 139 -0.20 9.27 -16.52
CA PRO A 139 -0.35 10.64 -17.00
C PRO A 139 -1.77 11.00 -17.44
N ARG A 140 -2.50 10.07 -18.07
CA ARG A 140 -3.87 10.33 -18.56
C ARG A 140 -4.88 10.45 -17.42
N ILE A 141 -4.71 9.67 -16.35
CA ILE A 141 -5.54 9.78 -15.14
C ILE A 141 -5.16 11.06 -14.39
N ALA A 142 -3.86 11.34 -14.23
CA ALA A 142 -3.37 12.54 -13.57
C ALA A 142 -3.84 13.83 -14.27
N ALA A 143 -3.87 13.85 -15.61
CA ALA A 143 -4.43 14.98 -16.37
C ALA A 143 -5.89 15.24 -16.02
N ARG A 144 -6.74 14.20 -15.96
CA ARG A 144 -8.15 14.34 -15.55
C ARG A 144 -8.29 14.87 -14.12
N ILE A 145 -7.44 14.41 -13.20
CA ILE A 145 -7.41 14.92 -11.83
C ILE A 145 -7.01 16.40 -11.83
N CYS A 146 -5.98 16.79 -12.58
CA CYS A 146 -5.54 18.18 -12.69
C CYS A 146 -6.62 19.09 -13.30
N ASP A 147 -7.28 18.64 -14.36
CA ASP A 147 -8.40 19.36 -14.98
C ASP A 147 -9.55 19.55 -13.98
N ALA A 148 -9.84 18.53 -13.17
CA ALA A 148 -10.84 18.60 -12.12
C ALA A 148 -10.44 19.50 -10.94
N LEU A 149 -9.15 19.65 -10.65
CA LEU A 149 -8.65 20.61 -9.65
C LEU A 149 -8.86 22.06 -10.11
N GLY A 150 -8.87 22.31 -11.42
CA GLY A 150 -9.18 23.61 -12.02
C GLY A 150 -8.14 24.68 -11.69
N ASP A 151 -8.59 25.81 -11.16
CA ASP A 151 -7.79 27.00 -10.83
C ASP A 151 -7.16 26.98 -9.42
N ALA A 152 -7.20 25.83 -8.73
CA ALA A 152 -6.65 25.69 -7.40
C ALA A 152 -5.14 26.00 -7.37
N ARG A 153 -4.68 26.74 -6.36
CA ARG A 153 -3.25 26.99 -6.11
C ARG A 153 -2.72 26.15 -4.96
N THR A 154 -3.51 26.00 -3.90
CA THR A 154 -3.19 25.15 -2.75
C THR A 154 -4.05 23.87 -2.76
N VAL A 155 -3.39 22.71 -2.65
CA VAL A 155 -4.05 21.40 -2.73
C VAL A 155 -3.67 20.53 -1.54
N LEU A 156 -4.67 20.00 -0.83
CA LEU A 156 -4.47 18.96 0.18
C LEU A 156 -4.63 17.57 -0.45
N ASN A 157 -3.56 16.76 -0.51
CA ASN A 157 -3.61 15.37 -0.96
C ASN A 157 -3.82 14.43 0.25
N VAL A 158 -5.04 13.94 0.46
CA VAL A 158 -5.43 13.10 1.61
C VAL A 158 -5.28 11.63 1.26
N GLY A 159 -4.59 10.86 2.11
CA GLY A 159 -4.21 9.48 1.82
C GLY A 159 -3.15 9.42 0.71
N ALA A 160 -2.15 10.30 0.79
CA ALA A 160 -1.19 10.54 -0.28
C ALA A 160 -0.27 9.33 -0.57
N GLY A 161 -0.16 8.38 0.35
CA GLY A 161 0.77 7.26 0.26
C GLY A 161 2.20 7.74 -0.02
N THR A 162 2.80 7.16 -1.05
CA THR A 162 4.16 7.50 -1.49
C THR A 162 4.26 8.75 -2.35
N GLY A 163 3.13 9.42 -2.66
CA GLY A 163 3.08 10.70 -3.36
C GLY A 163 2.95 10.63 -4.90
N SER A 164 2.51 9.49 -5.44
CA SER A 164 2.52 9.25 -6.90
C SER A 164 1.65 10.20 -7.74
N TYR A 165 0.60 10.80 -7.20
CA TYR A 165 -0.31 11.68 -7.96
C TYR A 165 -0.20 13.15 -7.58
N GLU A 166 0.89 13.57 -6.93
CA GLU A 166 1.07 14.96 -6.50
C GLU A 166 1.37 15.88 -7.70
N PRO A 167 0.51 16.87 -7.99
CA PRO A 167 0.76 17.81 -9.08
C PRO A 167 1.94 18.72 -8.74
N THR A 168 3.04 18.58 -9.46
CA THR A 168 4.30 19.28 -9.18
C THR A 168 4.27 20.79 -9.45
N HIS A 169 3.21 21.29 -10.08
CA HIS A 169 3.02 22.71 -10.42
C HIS A 169 2.13 23.46 -9.40
N LEU A 170 1.61 22.77 -8.38
CA LEU A 170 0.75 23.34 -7.34
C LEU A 170 1.44 23.30 -5.97
N ASP A 171 0.95 24.12 -5.03
CA ASP A 171 1.37 24.06 -3.64
C ASP A 171 0.61 22.93 -2.92
N VAL A 172 1.24 21.75 -2.88
CA VAL A 172 0.63 20.54 -2.34
C VAL A 172 1.05 20.33 -0.89
N THR A 173 0.07 20.09 -0.01
CA THR A 173 0.30 19.49 1.30
C THR A 173 -0.25 18.07 1.28
N ALA A 174 0.56 17.08 1.67
CA ALA A 174 0.15 15.69 1.73
C ALA A 174 -0.28 15.29 3.17
N VAL A 175 -1.26 14.39 3.27
CA VAL A 175 -1.66 13.72 4.52
C VAL A 175 -1.56 12.23 4.31
N GLU A 176 -0.77 11.56 5.14
CA GLU A 176 -0.60 10.11 5.10
C GLU A 176 -0.37 9.60 6.53
N PRO A 177 -1.23 8.73 7.08
CA PRO A 177 -1.05 8.20 8.44
C PRO A 177 0.12 7.22 8.57
N SER A 178 0.48 6.48 7.51
CA SER A 178 1.55 5.48 7.53
C SER A 178 2.95 6.12 7.56
N ALA A 179 3.69 5.88 8.63
CA ALA A 179 5.10 6.29 8.70
C ALA A 179 5.97 5.62 7.63
N VAL A 180 5.60 4.41 7.21
CA VAL A 180 6.30 3.64 6.18
C VAL A 180 6.14 4.31 4.82
N MET A 181 4.92 4.64 4.42
CA MET A 181 4.68 5.32 3.15
C MET A 181 5.28 6.72 3.14
N ARG A 182 5.17 7.48 4.24
CA ARG A 182 5.83 8.78 4.38
C ARG A 182 7.35 8.69 4.21
N GLY A 183 7.98 7.64 4.75
CA GLY A 183 9.41 7.40 4.63
C GLY A 183 9.88 6.96 3.24
N GLN A 184 8.96 6.58 2.34
CA GLN A 184 9.25 6.19 0.95
C GLN A 184 9.05 7.33 -0.05
N ARG A 185 8.52 8.48 0.40
CA ARG A 185 8.31 9.64 -0.47
C ARG A 185 9.64 10.14 -1.01
N PRO A 186 9.76 10.42 -2.33
CA PRO A 186 11.01 10.84 -2.93
C PRO A 186 11.43 12.22 -2.40
N ALA A 187 12.74 12.52 -2.53
CA ALA A 187 13.23 13.86 -2.26
C ALA A 187 12.53 14.87 -3.17
N GLY A 188 12.02 15.97 -2.60
CA GLY A 188 11.24 16.97 -3.32
C GLY A 188 9.73 16.68 -3.40
N ALA A 189 9.25 15.56 -2.86
CA ALA A 189 7.81 15.34 -2.66
C ALA A 189 7.21 16.40 -1.72
N ALA A 190 5.89 16.61 -1.80
CA ALA A 190 5.23 17.61 -0.99
C ALA A 190 5.40 17.36 0.53
N PRO A 191 5.40 18.41 1.37
CA PRO A 191 5.39 18.26 2.82
C PRO A 191 4.25 17.33 3.25
N CYS A 192 4.55 16.37 4.12
CA CYS A 192 3.61 15.32 4.47
C CYS A 192 3.32 15.29 5.97
N VAL A 193 2.05 15.46 6.32
CA VAL A 193 1.52 15.49 7.68
C VAL A 193 1.01 14.11 8.07
N ALA A 194 1.35 13.67 9.29
CA ALA A 194 0.84 12.44 9.87
C ALA A 194 -0.54 12.69 10.47
N ALA A 195 -1.60 12.38 9.71
CA ALA A 195 -2.98 12.45 10.17
C ALA A 195 -3.85 11.42 9.45
N ALA A 196 -4.99 11.09 10.05
CA ALA A 196 -6.02 10.28 9.43
C ALA A 196 -7.02 11.19 8.68
N ALA A 197 -7.70 10.65 7.67
CA ALA A 197 -8.60 11.43 6.82
C ALA A 197 -9.79 12.01 7.61
N GLU A 198 -10.23 11.32 8.67
CA GLU A 198 -11.39 11.65 9.47
C GLU A 198 -11.14 12.76 10.50
N ARG A 199 -9.89 13.20 10.65
CA ARG A 199 -9.49 14.28 11.58
C ARG A 199 -8.31 15.06 10.99
N LEU A 200 -8.60 15.93 10.03
CA LEU A 200 -7.58 16.72 9.35
C LEU A 200 -7.14 17.90 10.23
N PRO A 201 -5.83 18.09 10.50
CA PRO A 201 -5.32 19.10 11.43
C PRO A 201 -5.25 20.50 10.81
N PHE A 202 -6.26 20.88 10.03
CA PHE A 202 -6.32 22.15 9.31
C PHE A 202 -7.64 22.86 9.61
N GLY A 203 -7.60 24.19 9.55
CA GLY A 203 -8.80 25.02 9.67
C GLY A 203 -9.75 24.87 8.49
N ASP A 204 -10.97 25.37 8.66
CA ASP A 204 -11.99 25.34 7.62
C ASP A 204 -11.58 26.18 6.41
N GLY A 205 -11.78 25.65 5.20
CA GLY A 205 -11.42 26.32 3.96
C GLY A 205 -9.94 26.71 3.81
N ALA A 206 -9.03 26.00 4.49
CA ALA A 206 -7.59 26.24 4.44
C ALA A 206 -6.95 26.01 3.06
N PHE A 207 -7.60 25.22 2.19
CA PHE A 207 -7.09 24.89 0.86
C PHE A 207 -8.08 25.28 -0.24
N ASP A 208 -7.57 25.63 -1.42
CA ASP A 208 -8.41 25.84 -2.60
C ASP A 208 -9.09 24.52 -3.00
N ALA A 209 -8.34 23.42 -2.98
CA ALA A 209 -8.86 22.08 -3.26
C ALA A 209 -8.28 20.99 -2.33
N ALA A 210 -9.02 19.90 -2.18
CA ALA A 210 -8.52 18.65 -1.63
C ALA A 210 -8.67 17.53 -2.65
N MET A 211 -7.71 16.61 -2.69
CA MET A 211 -7.75 15.42 -3.53
C MET A 211 -7.50 14.15 -2.74
N ALA A 212 -8.06 13.03 -3.20
CA ALA A 212 -7.77 11.70 -2.71
C ALA A 212 -7.75 10.72 -3.89
N VAL A 213 -6.69 9.91 -4.00
CA VAL A 213 -6.47 9.06 -5.18
C VAL A 213 -6.34 7.60 -4.78
N SER A 214 -7.37 6.79 -5.07
CA SER A 214 -7.39 5.34 -4.81
C SER A 214 -7.01 4.99 -3.35
N THR A 215 -7.53 5.76 -2.39
CA THR A 215 -7.20 5.61 -0.97
C THR A 215 -8.41 5.51 -0.04
N VAL A 216 -9.60 5.93 -0.47
CA VAL A 216 -10.79 6.04 0.42
C VAL A 216 -11.14 4.70 1.08
N HIS A 217 -10.91 3.58 0.38
CA HIS A 217 -11.12 2.22 0.88
C HIS A 217 -10.12 1.75 1.96
N HIS A 218 -9.19 2.62 2.36
CA HIS A 218 -8.25 2.41 3.46
C HIS A 218 -8.60 3.25 4.70
N TRP A 219 -9.61 4.11 4.62
CA TRP A 219 -10.01 4.97 5.74
C TRP A 219 -10.89 4.19 6.71
N GLY A 220 -10.80 4.54 8.00
CA GLY A 220 -11.60 3.90 9.05
C GLY A 220 -13.06 4.31 8.97
N ASP A 221 -13.33 5.58 8.67
CA ASP A 221 -14.67 6.06 8.30
C ASP A 221 -14.57 6.91 7.02
N PRO A 222 -14.77 6.27 5.85
CA PRO A 222 -14.74 6.94 4.56
C PRO A 222 -15.63 8.19 4.48
N ILE A 223 -16.84 8.15 5.03
CA ILE A 223 -17.81 9.23 4.91
C ILE A 223 -17.41 10.41 5.81
N ALA A 224 -16.91 10.14 7.02
CA ALA A 224 -16.31 11.18 7.86
C ALA A 224 -15.09 11.81 7.19
N GLY A 225 -14.21 11.02 6.57
CA GLY A 225 -13.05 11.53 5.84
C GLY A 225 -13.42 12.42 4.65
N LEU A 226 -14.43 12.04 3.88
CA LEU A 226 -14.95 12.88 2.77
C LEU A 226 -15.55 14.20 3.28
N ARG A 227 -16.26 14.17 4.41
CA ARG A 227 -16.78 15.40 5.05
C ARG A 227 -15.65 16.31 5.56
N GLU A 228 -14.58 15.74 6.12
CA GLU A 228 -13.40 16.50 6.52
C GLU A 228 -12.69 17.15 5.33
N MET A 229 -12.56 16.45 4.21
CA MET A 229 -12.02 17.05 2.98
C MET A 229 -12.85 18.26 2.54
N ARG A 230 -14.18 18.14 2.58
CA ARG A 230 -15.10 19.24 2.25
C ARG A 230 -15.04 20.38 3.28
N ARG A 231 -14.72 20.09 4.55
CA ARG A 231 -14.55 21.12 5.58
C ARG A 231 -13.30 21.97 5.31
N VAL A 232 -12.18 21.33 4.98
CA VAL A 232 -10.89 22.02 4.83
C VAL A 232 -10.65 22.63 3.45
N ALA A 233 -11.44 22.27 2.44
CA ALA A 233 -11.24 22.74 1.06
C ALA A 233 -12.54 23.14 0.36
N ARG A 234 -12.43 24.09 -0.58
CA ARG A 234 -13.58 24.59 -1.36
C ARG A 234 -14.01 23.64 -2.46
N ARG A 235 -13.04 22.94 -3.07
CA ARG A 235 -13.25 21.93 -4.11
C ARG A 235 -12.68 20.59 -3.65
N VAL A 236 -13.36 19.50 -3.95
CA VAL A 236 -12.92 18.14 -3.63
C VAL A 236 -12.92 17.28 -4.88
N VAL A 237 -11.79 16.59 -5.12
CA VAL A 237 -11.59 15.67 -6.26
C VAL A 237 -11.18 14.30 -5.74
N VAL A 238 -12.00 13.28 -5.93
CA VAL A 238 -11.71 11.92 -5.42
C VAL A 238 -11.73 10.90 -6.55
N LEU A 239 -10.59 10.27 -6.82
CA LEU A 239 -10.53 9.08 -7.66
C LEU A 239 -10.80 7.84 -6.79
N THR A 240 -11.90 7.17 -7.06
CA THR A 240 -12.35 5.96 -6.36
C THR A 240 -12.89 4.94 -7.36
N PHE A 241 -13.56 3.89 -6.89
CA PHE A 241 -14.21 2.89 -7.72
C PHE A 241 -15.69 2.75 -7.37
N ASP A 242 -16.45 2.28 -8.36
CA ASP A 242 -17.89 2.05 -8.32
C ASP A 242 -18.21 0.61 -7.90
N THR A 243 -18.85 0.47 -6.75
CA THR A 243 -19.36 -0.79 -6.20
C THR A 243 -20.89 -0.90 -6.26
N ASP A 244 -21.57 0.09 -6.85
CA ASP A 244 -23.04 0.22 -6.73
C ASP A 244 -23.77 -0.45 -7.88
N GLN A 245 -23.17 -0.42 -9.07
CA GLN A 245 -23.87 -0.91 -10.24
C GLN A 245 -24.06 -2.43 -10.20
N PRO A 246 -25.26 -2.93 -10.53
CA PRO A 246 -25.49 -4.36 -10.65
C PRO A 246 -24.45 -5.02 -11.57
N GLY A 247 -23.84 -6.11 -11.10
CA GLY A 247 -22.82 -6.84 -11.85
C GLY A 247 -21.46 -6.15 -11.93
N TRP A 248 -21.16 -5.18 -11.05
CA TRP A 248 -19.85 -4.53 -11.00
C TRP A 248 -18.68 -5.53 -10.90
N GLN A 249 -18.86 -6.67 -10.22
CA GLN A 249 -17.84 -7.73 -10.13
C GLN A 249 -17.51 -8.35 -11.50
N GLY A 250 -18.44 -8.26 -12.46
CA GLY A 250 -18.31 -8.80 -13.81
C GLY A 250 -17.56 -7.89 -14.79
N ARG A 251 -17.26 -6.63 -14.43
CA ARG A 251 -16.59 -5.67 -15.31
C ARG A 251 -15.12 -6.01 -15.56
N PHE A 252 -14.49 -6.68 -14.60
CA PHE A 252 -13.09 -7.06 -14.68
C PHE A 252 -12.97 -8.58 -14.62
N TRP A 253 -12.38 -9.18 -15.65
CA TRP A 253 -12.24 -10.63 -15.77
C TRP A 253 -11.53 -11.25 -14.56
N LEU A 254 -10.63 -10.53 -13.89
CA LEU A 254 -9.89 -11.05 -12.74
C LEU A 254 -10.83 -11.32 -11.56
N THR A 255 -11.72 -10.37 -11.26
CA THR A 255 -12.71 -10.50 -10.18
C THR A 255 -13.84 -11.43 -10.58
N ARG A 256 -14.26 -11.39 -11.84
CA ARG A 256 -15.31 -12.26 -12.40
C ARG A 256 -14.93 -13.75 -12.35
N ASP A 257 -13.72 -14.08 -12.79
CA ASP A 257 -13.35 -15.47 -13.07
C ASP A 257 -12.46 -16.10 -12.00
N TYR A 258 -11.67 -15.31 -11.27
CA TYR A 258 -10.58 -15.83 -10.43
C TYR A 258 -10.63 -15.39 -8.96
N LEU A 259 -11.22 -14.23 -8.66
CA LEU A 259 -11.26 -13.63 -7.32
C LEU A 259 -12.68 -13.29 -6.86
N PRO A 260 -13.56 -14.29 -6.61
CA PRO A 260 -14.89 -14.03 -6.05
C PRO A 260 -14.83 -13.37 -4.66
N GLU A 261 -13.78 -13.61 -3.87
CA GLU A 261 -13.55 -12.99 -2.55
C GLU A 261 -13.40 -11.46 -2.62
N PHE A 262 -13.20 -10.89 -3.81
CA PHE A 262 -13.12 -9.44 -3.98
C PHE A 262 -14.39 -8.72 -3.50
N ALA A 263 -15.56 -9.36 -3.56
CA ALA A 263 -16.79 -8.80 -3.01
C ALA A 263 -16.69 -8.57 -1.49
N ASP A 264 -16.12 -9.53 -0.77
CA ASP A 264 -15.98 -9.45 0.69
C ASP A 264 -14.92 -8.42 1.10
N VAL A 265 -13.88 -8.24 0.26
CA VAL A 265 -12.89 -7.17 0.43
C VAL A 265 -13.54 -5.78 0.44
N LEU A 266 -14.65 -5.59 -0.26
CA LEU A 266 -15.35 -4.31 -0.30
C LEU A 266 -16.61 -4.30 0.58
N SER A 267 -16.81 -5.32 1.41
CA SER A 267 -17.88 -5.33 2.41
C SER A 267 -17.72 -4.15 3.37
N GLY A 268 -18.81 -3.40 3.59
CA GLY A 268 -18.82 -2.20 4.42
C GLY A 268 -18.21 -0.95 3.76
N PHE A 269 -17.65 -1.04 2.55
CA PHE A 269 -17.24 0.14 1.78
C PHE A 269 -18.48 0.95 1.38
N PRO A 270 -18.51 2.29 1.55
CA PRO A 270 -19.66 3.09 1.16
C PRO A 270 -19.95 2.96 -0.33
N SER A 271 -21.23 3.06 -0.65
CA SER A 271 -21.69 3.17 -2.02
C SER A 271 -21.12 4.41 -2.71
N LEU A 272 -20.91 4.34 -4.01
CA LEU A 272 -20.51 5.49 -4.83
C LEU A 272 -21.54 6.63 -4.71
N ALA A 273 -22.83 6.31 -4.71
CA ALA A 273 -23.90 7.26 -4.46
C ALA A 273 -23.77 7.91 -3.08
N GLY A 274 -23.49 7.12 -2.03
CA GLY A 274 -23.28 7.64 -0.68
C GLY A 274 -22.06 8.55 -0.56
N MET A 275 -20.96 8.22 -1.25
CA MET A 275 -19.78 9.08 -1.34
C MET A 275 -20.07 10.39 -2.10
N ALA A 276 -20.81 10.31 -3.21
CA ALA A 276 -21.24 11.47 -3.99
C ALA A 276 -22.13 12.41 -3.18
N ASP A 277 -23.11 11.86 -2.46
CA ASP A 277 -24.02 12.61 -1.59
C ASP A 277 -23.27 13.29 -0.43
N ALA A 278 -22.32 12.59 0.20
CA ALA A 278 -21.51 13.15 1.28
C ALA A 278 -20.68 14.36 0.84
N LEU A 279 -20.25 14.39 -0.43
CA LEU A 279 -19.51 15.50 -1.01
C LEU A 279 -20.41 16.54 -1.68
N GLY A 280 -21.63 16.19 -2.09
CA GLY A 280 -22.40 16.95 -3.08
C GLY A 280 -21.72 16.95 -4.45
N ALA A 281 -21.09 15.84 -4.82
CA ALA A 281 -20.24 15.73 -6.01
C ALA A 281 -20.99 15.14 -7.21
N ARG A 282 -20.60 15.56 -8.42
CA ARG A 282 -20.90 14.83 -9.66
C ARG A 282 -19.89 13.69 -9.84
N VAL A 283 -20.30 12.67 -10.58
CA VAL A 283 -19.50 11.45 -10.84
C VAL A 283 -19.17 11.37 -12.32
N GLU A 284 -17.90 11.12 -12.65
CA GLU A 284 -17.45 10.84 -14.02
C GLU A 284 -16.74 9.48 -14.12
N PRO A 285 -16.94 8.71 -15.21
CA PRO A 285 -16.15 7.50 -15.46
C PRO A 285 -14.70 7.85 -15.83
N VAL A 286 -13.77 7.03 -15.34
CA VAL A 286 -12.34 7.10 -15.68
C VAL A 286 -11.93 5.81 -16.37
N PRO A 287 -11.89 5.78 -17.72
CA PRO A 287 -11.42 4.60 -18.44
C PRO A 287 -9.95 4.30 -18.12
N VAL A 288 -9.63 3.02 -17.90
CA VAL A 288 -8.27 2.55 -17.64
C VAL A 288 -7.60 2.28 -18.99
N PRO A 289 -6.49 2.96 -19.32
CA PRO A 289 -5.75 2.69 -20.55
C PRO A 289 -5.13 1.28 -20.56
N TRP A 290 -5.01 0.67 -21.73
CA TRP A 290 -4.45 -0.69 -21.85
C TRP A 290 -2.98 -0.78 -21.39
N ASP A 291 -2.25 0.31 -21.58
CA ASP A 291 -0.85 0.52 -21.20
C ASP A 291 -0.73 1.38 -19.92
N CYS A 292 -1.74 1.34 -19.03
CA CYS A 292 -1.73 2.07 -17.77
C CYS A 292 -0.39 1.90 -17.05
N ALA A 293 0.27 3.03 -16.78
CA ALA A 293 1.57 3.09 -16.14
C ALA A 293 1.47 2.93 -14.62
N ASP A 294 0.33 3.30 -14.03
CA ASP A 294 0.06 3.04 -12.62
C ASP A 294 -0.30 1.56 -12.44
N GLY A 295 0.46 0.83 -11.63
CA GLY A 295 0.14 -0.55 -11.24
C GLY A 295 -1.05 -0.70 -10.29
N LEU A 296 -2.11 0.10 -10.47
CA LEU A 296 -3.41 -0.06 -9.79
C LEU A 296 -4.05 -1.43 -10.12
N PHE A 297 -5.04 -1.84 -9.35
CA PHE A 297 -5.56 -3.22 -9.40
C PHE A 297 -6.05 -3.62 -10.79
N GLU A 298 -6.64 -2.69 -11.54
CA GLU A 298 -7.20 -2.87 -12.88
C GLU A 298 -6.18 -2.66 -14.02
N ALA A 299 -4.94 -2.28 -13.73
CA ALA A 299 -4.00 -1.70 -14.70
C ALA A 299 -3.54 -2.64 -15.82
N TYR A 300 -3.60 -3.96 -15.57
CA TYR A 300 -3.11 -4.97 -16.48
C TYR A 300 -4.25 -5.77 -17.13
N TRP A 301 -5.43 -5.15 -17.29
CA TRP A 301 -6.61 -5.79 -17.85
C TRP A 301 -6.42 -6.39 -19.25
N ARG A 302 -5.55 -5.80 -20.10
CA ARG A 302 -5.15 -6.35 -21.41
C ARG A 302 -3.81 -7.11 -21.37
N ARG A 303 -3.20 -7.25 -20.19
CA ARG A 303 -1.87 -7.83 -19.94
C ARG A 303 -1.95 -8.89 -18.83
N PRO A 304 -2.78 -9.95 -18.97
CA PRO A 304 -3.13 -10.86 -17.89
C PRO A 304 -1.92 -11.57 -17.25
N THR A 305 -0.86 -11.83 -18.02
CA THR A 305 0.38 -12.44 -17.52
C THR A 305 1.03 -11.66 -16.38
N ALA A 306 0.82 -10.34 -16.30
CA ALA A 306 1.35 -9.50 -15.23
C ALA A 306 0.84 -9.94 -13.84
N TYR A 307 -0.41 -10.42 -13.74
CA TYR A 307 -0.96 -10.90 -12.45
C TYR A 307 -0.36 -12.23 -12.00
N LEU A 308 0.38 -12.96 -12.87
CA LEU A 308 1.15 -14.13 -12.45
C LEU A 308 2.44 -13.74 -11.71
N GLU A 309 2.91 -12.51 -11.88
CA GLU A 309 4.13 -12.02 -11.26
C GLU A 309 3.86 -11.61 -9.81
N GLU A 310 4.56 -12.23 -8.86
CA GLU A 310 4.41 -11.93 -7.43
C GLU A 310 4.66 -10.44 -7.13
N ARG A 311 5.70 -9.84 -7.73
CA ARG A 311 6.03 -8.42 -7.54
C ARG A 311 4.87 -7.47 -7.90
N VAL A 312 4.04 -7.84 -8.89
CA VAL A 312 2.87 -7.06 -9.30
C VAL A 312 1.77 -7.20 -8.26
N ARG A 313 1.49 -8.43 -7.83
CA ARG A 313 0.45 -8.72 -6.83
C ARG A 313 0.76 -8.12 -5.47
N ARG A 314 2.02 -8.15 -5.03
CA ARG A 314 2.44 -7.56 -3.73
C ARG A 314 2.30 -6.04 -3.68
N ALA A 315 2.19 -5.36 -4.82
CA ALA A 315 1.97 -3.91 -4.88
C ALA A 315 0.48 -3.51 -4.87
N MET A 316 -0.44 -4.46 -4.71
CA MET A 316 -1.89 -4.22 -4.65
C MET A 316 -2.46 -4.80 -3.36
N SER A 317 -3.16 -3.97 -2.59
CA SER A 317 -3.74 -4.37 -1.28
C SER A 317 -4.69 -5.56 -1.38
N VAL A 318 -5.41 -5.69 -2.49
CA VAL A 318 -6.43 -6.72 -2.73
C VAL A 318 -5.89 -8.12 -2.51
N TRP A 319 -4.72 -8.46 -3.07
CA TRP A 319 -4.14 -9.81 -2.96
C TRP A 319 -3.84 -10.22 -1.52
N THR A 320 -3.50 -9.25 -0.69
CA THR A 320 -3.26 -9.54 0.73
C THR A 320 -4.59 -9.70 1.49
N ARG A 321 -5.65 -8.98 1.08
CA ARG A 321 -6.97 -9.04 1.73
C ARG A 321 -7.74 -10.33 1.41
N VAL A 322 -7.63 -10.84 0.18
CA VAL A 322 -8.27 -12.10 -0.22
C VAL A 322 -7.60 -13.34 0.40
N GLY A 323 -6.37 -13.19 0.90
CA GLY A 323 -5.62 -14.27 1.55
C GLY A 323 -4.87 -15.19 0.60
N GLU A 324 -3.92 -15.94 1.15
CA GLU A 324 -2.96 -16.74 0.39
C GLU A 324 -3.62 -17.86 -0.42
N GLU A 325 -4.63 -18.54 0.13
CA GLU A 325 -5.31 -19.65 -0.56
C GLU A 325 -6.06 -19.17 -1.81
N ALA A 326 -6.79 -18.06 -1.71
CA ALA A 326 -7.49 -17.43 -2.83
C ALA A 326 -6.48 -16.93 -3.88
N GLU A 327 -5.42 -16.28 -3.44
CA GLU A 327 -4.33 -15.81 -4.30
C GLU A 327 -3.71 -16.97 -5.11
N GLN A 328 -3.35 -18.08 -4.44
CA GLN A 328 -2.75 -19.23 -5.11
C GLN A 328 -3.72 -19.90 -6.08
N ARG A 329 -5.01 -20.00 -5.72
CA ARG A 329 -6.06 -20.56 -6.60
C ARG A 329 -6.24 -19.70 -7.85
N ALA A 330 -6.34 -18.38 -7.70
CA ALA A 330 -6.45 -17.44 -8.80
C ALA A 330 -5.26 -17.52 -9.76
N VAL A 331 -4.03 -17.57 -9.24
CA VAL A 331 -2.82 -17.68 -10.08
C VAL A 331 -2.74 -19.01 -10.81
N ARG A 332 -3.09 -20.13 -10.17
CA ARG A 332 -3.13 -21.44 -10.86
C ARG A 332 -4.17 -21.41 -11.97
N GLY A 333 -5.41 -21.00 -11.68
CA GLY A 333 -6.48 -20.93 -12.67
C GLY A 333 -6.14 -20.01 -13.84
N LEU A 334 -5.59 -18.82 -13.57
CA LEU A 334 -5.18 -17.89 -14.62
C LEU A 334 -4.06 -18.47 -15.48
N ARG A 335 -3.06 -19.13 -14.88
CA ARG A 335 -1.98 -19.79 -15.63
C ARG A 335 -2.55 -20.88 -16.55
N ASP A 336 -3.40 -21.75 -16.03
CA ASP A 336 -3.99 -22.85 -16.79
C ASP A 336 -4.84 -22.35 -17.98
N ASP A 337 -5.54 -21.22 -17.81
CA ASP A 337 -6.36 -20.60 -18.86
C ASP A 337 -5.53 -19.81 -19.89
N LEU A 338 -4.37 -19.26 -19.49
CA LEU A 338 -3.43 -18.64 -20.42
C LEU A 338 -2.68 -19.69 -21.24
N ASP A 339 -2.23 -20.78 -20.61
CA ASP A 339 -1.52 -21.87 -21.28
C ASP A 339 -2.41 -22.63 -22.27
N SER A 340 -3.71 -22.73 -21.97
CA SER A 340 -4.69 -23.41 -22.84
C SER A 340 -5.36 -22.51 -23.87
N GLY A 341 -5.21 -21.18 -23.77
CA GLY A 341 -5.90 -20.21 -24.63
C GLY A 341 -7.34 -19.85 -24.21
N ARG A 342 -7.92 -20.54 -23.21
CA ARG A 342 -9.29 -20.27 -22.72
C ARG A 342 -9.50 -18.84 -22.23
N TRP A 343 -8.45 -18.20 -21.70
CA TRP A 343 -8.54 -16.80 -21.31
C TRP A 343 -8.81 -15.90 -22.52
N ALA A 344 -8.11 -16.14 -23.63
CA ALA A 344 -8.25 -15.36 -24.86
C ALA A 344 -9.59 -15.65 -25.57
N GLU A 345 -10.10 -16.89 -25.49
CA GLU A 345 -11.43 -17.24 -26.01
C GLU A 345 -12.55 -16.48 -25.28
N ARG A 346 -12.45 -16.33 -23.94
CA ARG A 346 -13.48 -15.65 -23.13
C ARG A 346 -13.39 -14.13 -23.12
N ASN A 347 -12.22 -13.56 -23.42
CA ASN A 347 -11.94 -12.13 -23.27
C ASN A 347 -11.34 -11.52 -24.54
N GLY A 348 -11.53 -12.17 -25.69
CA GLY A 348 -10.89 -11.80 -26.95
C GLY A 348 -11.24 -10.39 -27.41
N GLU A 349 -12.43 -9.89 -27.07
CA GLU A 349 -12.87 -8.53 -27.35
C GLU A 349 -12.00 -7.45 -26.68
N LEU A 350 -11.34 -7.78 -25.58
CA LEU A 350 -10.43 -6.84 -24.88
C LEU A 350 -9.18 -6.55 -25.71
N ALA A 351 -8.80 -7.44 -26.63
CA ALA A 351 -7.56 -7.34 -27.38
C ALA A 351 -7.52 -6.14 -28.35
N THR A 352 -8.67 -5.54 -28.68
CA THR A 352 -8.75 -4.39 -29.60
C THR A 352 -9.08 -3.06 -28.91
N LEU A 353 -9.31 -3.07 -27.59
CA LEU A 353 -9.67 -1.87 -26.84
C LEU A 353 -8.41 -1.10 -26.43
N ASP A 354 -8.47 0.24 -26.57
CA ASP A 354 -7.42 1.14 -26.06
C ASP A 354 -7.64 1.50 -24.59
N THR A 355 -8.89 1.53 -24.16
CA THR A 355 -9.30 1.82 -22.78
C THR A 355 -10.50 0.95 -22.39
N ALA A 356 -10.62 0.62 -21.11
CA ALA A 356 -11.78 -0.11 -20.57
C ALA A 356 -12.41 0.62 -19.37
N ASP A 357 -13.74 0.61 -19.26
CA ASP A 357 -14.42 0.99 -18.02
C ASP A 357 -14.41 -0.20 -17.06
N LEU A 358 -13.49 -0.14 -16.09
CA LEU A 358 -13.30 -1.17 -15.06
C LEU A 358 -13.84 -0.72 -13.71
N GLY A 359 -14.66 0.34 -13.69
CA GLY A 359 -15.31 0.85 -12.48
C GLY A 359 -14.61 2.02 -11.80
N LEU A 360 -13.47 2.53 -12.31
CA LEU A 360 -12.88 3.75 -11.76
C LEU A 360 -13.77 4.98 -12.01
N ARG A 361 -13.91 5.82 -11.00
CA ARG A 361 -14.76 7.01 -11.01
C ARG A 361 -14.04 8.20 -10.39
N LEU A 362 -14.34 9.38 -10.92
CA LEU A 362 -13.88 10.66 -10.39
C LEU A 362 -15.08 11.41 -9.82
N LEU A 363 -15.04 11.69 -8.52
CA LEU A 363 -16.01 12.54 -7.81
C LEU A 363 -15.48 13.97 -7.80
N ILE A 364 -16.30 14.93 -8.21
CA ILE A 364 -15.91 16.34 -8.32
C ILE A 364 -17.02 17.22 -7.75
N THR A 365 -16.69 18.13 -6.84
CA THR A 365 -17.62 19.13 -6.27
C THR A 365 -17.64 20.44 -7.04
#